data_AF-A0A1B8SZD6-F1
#
_entry.id   AF-A0A1B8SZD6-F1
#
_cell.length_a   1.000
_cell.length_b   1.000
_cell.length_c   1.000
_cell.angle_alpha   90.00
_cell.angle_beta   90.00
_cell.angle_gamma   90.00
#
_symmetry.space_group_name_H-M   'P 1'
#
loop_
_entity.id
_entity.type
_entity.pdbx_description
1 polymer ?
#
loop_
_entity_poly.entity_id
_entity_poly.type
_entity_poly.pdbx_seq_one_letter_code
_entity_poly.pdbx_strand_id
1 'polypeptide(L)'
;MQYAQHEEDRRLLKYRWEAALRDSVAFLYRTDDHYHYLLAQADEGYQLGLICLSERQEMVTRALGAYSWHVEHNITRETHWCLGCYYHVLIGGEVVGSIGTEGHYHDLQGKLLGNIDGRPPKLSLWMSRFDREHAGEVQGLQIICDGQELFELREVIPAGAGDKRWPYSGG
;
A
#
# COMPACT_ATOMS: atom_id res chain seq x y z
N MET A 1 15.94 -38.75 4.16
CA MET A 1 15.36 -38.14 2.94
C MET A 1 14.07 -37.39 3.25
N GLN A 2 13.07 -37.99 3.92
CA GLN A 2 11.83 -37.29 4.35
C GLN A 2 12.02 -36.08 5.27
N TYR A 3 12.98 -36.11 6.21
CA TYR A 3 13.25 -34.99 7.12
C TYR A 3 13.79 -33.74 6.43
N ALA A 4 14.59 -33.92 5.36
CA ALA A 4 15.13 -32.80 4.57
C ALA A 4 14.02 -32.12 3.75
N GLN A 5 13.14 -32.91 3.13
CA GLN A 5 11.98 -32.40 2.40
C GLN A 5 11.03 -31.61 3.32
N HIS A 6 10.73 -32.15 4.50
CA HIS A 6 9.84 -31.49 5.46
C HIS A 6 10.37 -30.14 5.94
N GLU A 7 11.68 -30.02 6.16
CA GLU A 7 12.32 -28.75 6.54
C GLU A 7 12.35 -27.75 5.38
N GLU A 8 12.55 -28.22 4.14
CA GLU A 8 12.46 -27.37 2.94
C GLU A 8 11.04 -26.84 2.72
N ASP A 9 10.02 -27.69 2.86
CA ASP A 9 8.61 -27.32 2.72
C ASP A 9 8.20 -26.29 3.77
N ARG A 10 8.63 -26.49 5.03
CA ARG A 10 8.43 -25.54 6.12
C ARG A 10 9.08 -24.18 5.84
N ARG A 11 10.32 -24.16 5.36
CA ARG A 11 11.02 -22.92 5.01
C ARG A 11 10.33 -22.19 3.87
N LEU A 12 9.92 -22.92 2.84
CA LEU A 12 9.23 -22.35 1.69
C LEU A 12 7.88 -21.73 2.09
N LEU A 13 7.10 -22.43 2.92
CA LEU A 13 5.84 -21.91 3.46
C LEU A 13 6.04 -20.61 4.22
N LYS A 14 6.99 -20.58 5.18
CA LYS A 14 7.28 -19.38 5.96
C LYS A 14 7.73 -18.22 5.08
N TYR A 15 8.64 -18.49 4.14
CA TYR A 15 9.12 -17.47 3.21
C TYR A 15 7.99 -16.88 2.37
N ARG A 16 7.13 -17.73 1.78
CA ARG A 16 5.99 -17.27 0.97
C ARG A 16 4.97 -16.50 1.79
N TRP A 17 4.68 -16.98 3.00
CA TRP A 17 3.76 -16.32 3.90
C TRP A 17 4.27 -14.94 4.34
N GLU A 18 5.55 -14.83 4.70
CA GLU A 18 6.17 -13.56 5.07
C GLU A 18 6.26 -12.58 3.89
N ALA A 19 6.52 -13.09 2.69
CA ALA A 19 6.49 -12.28 1.48
C ALA A 19 5.08 -11.74 1.22
N ALA A 20 4.05 -12.57 1.37
CA ALA A 20 2.65 -12.17 1.24
C ALA A 20 2.23 -11.16 2.32
N LEU A 21 2.65 -11.35 3.58
CA LEU A 21 2.37 -10.39 4.66
C LEU A 21 2.93 -8.99 4.37
N ARG A 22 4.01 -8.89 3.58
CA ARG A 22 4.64 -7.62 3.21
C ARG A 22 4.07 -7.01 1.92
N ASP A 23 3.10 -7.67 1.27
CA ASP A 23 2.49 -7.17 0.04
C ASP A 23 1.45 -6.08 0.36
N SER A 24 1.92 -4.84 0.45
CA SER A 24 1.08 -3.68 0.74
C SER A 24 0.05 -3.39 -0.35
N VAL A 25 0.36 -3.72 -1.61
CA VAL A 25 -0.56 -3.52 -2.75
C VAL A 25 -1.74 -4.48 -2.64
N ALA A 26 -1.48 -5.74 -2.32
CA ALA A 26 -2.54 -6.71 -2.04
C ALA A 26 -3.43 -6.25 -0.89
N PHE A 27 -2.85 -5.80 0.22
CA PHE A 27 -3.64 -5.27 1.32
C PHE A 27 -4.42 -4.00 0.96
N LEU A 28 -3.87 -3.12 0.12
CA LEU A 28 -4.51 -1.86 -0.24
C LEU A 28 -5.74 -2.06 -1.16
N TYR A 29 -5.71 -3.06 -2.03
CA TYR A 29 -6.73 -3.25 -3.06
C TYR A 29 -7.54 -4.56 -2.95
N ARG A 30 -7.14 -5.49 -2.08
CA ARG A 30 -7.77 -6.80 -1.83
C ARG A 30 -7.71 -7.17 -0.35
N THR A 31 -7.98 -6.21 0.54
CA THR A 31 -7.74 -6.32 1.99
C THR A 31 -8.30 -7.59 2.61
N ASP A 32 -9.58 -7.88 2.39
CA ASP A 32 -10.28 -9.02 2.96
C ASP A 32 -9.77 -10.35 2.35
N ASP A 33 -9.72 -10.43 1.03
CA ASP A 33 -9.27 -11.63 0.29
C ASP A 33 -7.83 -12.01 0.67
N HIS A 34 -6.93 -11.02 0.74
CA HIS A 34 -5.52 -11.23 1.08
C HIS A 34 -5.33 -11.64 2.54
N TYR A 35 -6.11 -11.05 3.45
CA TYR A 35 -6.13 -11.49 4.84
C TYR A 35 -6.58 -12.95 4.96
N HIS A 36 -7.66 -13.33 4.28
CA HIS A 36 -8.14 -14.72 4.25
C HIS A 36 -7.12 -15.68 3.66
N TYR A 37 -6.39 -15.29 2.61
CA TYR A 37 -5.29 -16.08 2.07
C TYR A 37 -4.20 -16.34 3.12
N LEU A 38 -3.77 -15.32 3.87
CA LEU A 38 -2.75 -15.46 4.91
C LEU A 38 -3.20 -16.41 6.03
N LEU A 39 -4.49 -16.37 6.40
CA LEU A 39 -5.06 -17.31 7.36
C LEU A 39 -5.04 -18.74 6.83
N ALA A 40 -5.49 -18.95 5.59
CA ALA A 40 -5.54 -20.26 4.96
C ALA A 40 -4.14 -20.91 4.88
N GLN A 41 -3.10 -20.14 4.53
CA GLN A 41 -1.73 -20.64 4.50
C GLN A 41 -1.18 -21.01 5.89
N ALA A 42 -1.53 -20.25 6.93
CA ALA A 42 -1.16 -20.59 8.30
C ALA A 42 -1.87 -21.87 8.78
N ASP A 43 -3.14 -22.04 8.41
CA ASP A 43 -3.93 -23.24 8.72
C ASP A 43 -3.42 -24.48 7.98
N GLU A 44 -3.15 -24.36 6.68
CA GLU A 44 -2.57 -25.43 5.86
C GLU A 44 -1.21 -25.88 6.44
N GLY A 45 -0.33 -24.93 6.77
CA GLY A 45 0.97 -25.24 7.37
C GLY A 45 0.85 -25.99 8.70
N TYR A 46 -0.14 -25.64 9.53
CA TYR A 46 -0.40 -26.33 10.79
C TYR A 46 -0.96 -27.73 10.57
N GLN A 47 -1.94 -27.89 9.66
CA GLN A 47 -2.54 -29.17 9.33
C GLN A 47 -1.54 -30.17 8.74
N LEU A 48 -0.59 -29.69 7.93
CA LEU A 48 0.49 -30.50 7.37
C LEU A 48 1.61 -30.81 8.37
N GLY A 49 1.55 -30.27 9.60
CA GLY A 49 2.59 -30.45 10.61
C GLY A 49 3.89 -29.68 10.33
N LEU A 50 3.88 -28.77 9.35
CA LEU A 50 5.03 -27.94 8.97
C LEU A 50 5.31 -26.85 10.01
N ILE A 51 4.28 -26.36 10.70
CA ILE A 51 4.40 -25.40 11.80
C ILE A 51 3.64 -25.88 13.04
N CYS A 52 4.08 -25.45 14.22
CA CYS A 52 3.37 -25.76 15.45
C CYS A 52 2.25 -24.75 15.75
N LEU A 53 1.41 -25.05 16.74
CA LEU A 53 0.27 -24.20 17.10
C LEU A 53 0.69 -22.77 17.47
N SER A 54 1.80 -22.59 18.19
CA SER A 54 2.27 -21.26 18.60
C SER A 54 2.72 -20.43 17.39
N GLU A 55 3.34 -21.06 16.39
CA GLU A 55 3.74 -20.37 15.15
C GLU A 55 2.51 -19.96 14.34
N ARG A 56 1.51 -20.84 14.24
CA ARG A 56 0.23 -20.51 13.60
C ARG A 56 -0.46 -19.32 14.30
N GLN A 57 -0.46 -19.30 15.64
CA GLN A 57 -1.00 -18.17 16.40
C GLN A 57 -0.26 -16.86 16.15
N GLU A 58 1.08 -16.89 16.09
CA GLU A 58 1.89 -15.71 15.77
C GLU A 58 1.58 -15.19 14.36
N MET A 59 1.54 -16.09 13.37
CA MET A 59 1.22 -15.76 11.98
C MET A 59 -0.15 -15.09 11.88
N VAL A 60 -1.19 -15.69 12.49
CA VAL A 60 -2.55 -15.11 12.49
C VAL A 60 -2.59 -13.76 13.17
N THR A 61 -1.88 -13.59 14.28
CA THR A 61 -1.81 -12.30 15.00
C THR A 61 -1.17 -11.22 14.14
N ARG A 62 -0.08 -11.54 13.45
CA ARG A 62 0.61 -10.62 12.54
C ARG A 62 -0.25 -10.26 11.33
N ALA A 63 -0.96 -11.23 10.75
CA ALA A 63 -1.90 -10.99 9.66
C ALA A 63 -3.05 -10.07 10.08
N LEU A 64 -3.61 -10.29 11.28
CA LEU A 64 -4.66 -9.44 11.83
C LEU A 64 -4.17 -8.00 12.05
N GLY A 65 -2.96 -7.83 12.58
CA GLY A 65 -2.37 -6.51 12.77
C GLY A 65 -2.20 -5.75 11.44
N ALA A 66 -1.73 -6.42 10.39
CA ALA A 66 -1.62 -5.83 9.06
C ALA A 66 -3.00 -5.49 8.47
N TYR A 67 -3.97 -6.41 8.59
CA TYR A 67 -5.34 -6.21 8.14
C TYR A 67 -5.99 -4.99 8.80
N SER A 68 -5.96 -4.90 10.13
CA SER A 68 -6.54 -3.77 10.87
C SER A 68 -5.94 -2.43 10.45
N TRP A 69 -4.62 -2.36 10.32
CA TRP A 69 -3.95 -1.14 9.84
C TRP A 69 -4.42 -0.73 8.45
N HIS A 70 -4.52 -1.70 7.52
CA HIS A 70 -4.93 -1.42 6.15
C HIS A 70 -6.42 -1.08 6.02
N VAL A 71 -7.30 -1.63 6.87
CA VAL A 71 -8.71 -1.20 6.93
C VAL A 71 -8.81 0.26 7.35
N GLU A 72 -8.11 0.66 8.42
CA GLU A 72 -8.09 2.06 8.87
C GLU A 72 -7.51 2.99 7.81
N HIS A 73 -6.42 2.57 7.17
CA HIS A 73 -5.80 3.30 6.07
C HIS A 73 -6.75 3.46 4.87
N ASN A 74 -7.48 2.40 4.52
CA ASN A 74 -8.45 2.41 3.42
C ASN A 74 -9.64 3.33 3.69
N ILE A 75 -10.11 3.41 4.93
CA ILE A 75 -11.16 4.38 5.32
C ILE A 75 -10.61 5.80 5.21
N THR A 76 -9.37 6.02 5.67
CA THR A 76 -8.75 7.35 5.67
C THR A 76 -8.55 7.89 4.26
N ARG A 77 -8.08 7.05 3.32
CA ARG A 77 -7.79 7.49 1.94
C ARG A 77 -9.02 7.91 1.13
N GLU A 78 -10.23 7.51 1.53
CA GLU A 78 -11.47 7.94 0.89
C GLU A 78 -11.67 9.46 0.98
N THR A 79 -11.05 10.09 1.98
CA THR A 79 -11.24 11.52 2.27
C THR A 79 -9.93 12.29 2.43
N HIS A 80 -8.80 11.61 2.53
CA HIS A 80 -7.49 12.22 2.78
C HIS A 80 -6.40 11.67 1.87
N TRP A 81 -5.45 12.52 1.50
CA TRP A 81 -4.21 12.06 0.89
C TRP A 81 -3.48 11.11 1.85
N CYS A 82 -2.99 9.99 1.30
CA CYS A 82 -2.29 8.96 2.04
C CYS A 82 -1.02 8.52 1.31
N LEU A 83 0.08 8.44 2.05
CA LEU A 83 1.32 7.84 1.56
C LEU A 83 1.07 6.36 1.21
N GLY A 84 1.65 5.89 0.11
CA GLY A 84 1.45 4.54 -0.41
C GLY A 84 0.36 4.42 -1.49
N CYS A 85 -0.40 5.48 -1.75
CA CYS A 85 -1.42 5.52 -2.81
C CYS A 85 -0.95 6.36 -4.01
N TYR A 86 -1.54 6.13 -5.17
CA TYR A 86 -1.34 6.96 -6.37
C TYR A 86 -2.48 7.96 -6.50
N TYR A 87 -2.18 9.18 -6.91
CA TYR A 87 -3.19 10.21 -7.15
C TYR A 87 -2.98 10.89 -8.50
N HIS A 88 -4.06 11.22 -9.19
CA HIS A 88 -4.07 12.30 -10.16
C HIS A 88 -4.16 13.63 -9.43
N VAL A 89 -3.47 14.63 -9.97
CA VAL A 89 -3.59 16.04 -9.58
C VAL A 89 -4.49 16.72 -10.59
N LEU A 90 -5.53 17.39 -10.14
CA LEU A 90 -6.54 18.01 -11.00
C LEU A 90 -6.65 19.51 -10.75
N ILE A 91 -6.98 20.25 -11.83
CA ILE A 91 -7.46 21.64 -11.77
C ILE A 91 -8.79 21.69 -12.51
N GLY A 92 -9.87 22.08 -11.83
CA GLY A 92 -11.19 22.17 -12.46
C GLY A 92 -11.67 20.85 -13.09
N GLY A 93 -11.28 19.71 -12.52
CA GLY A 93 -11.61 18.37 -13.02
C GLY A 93 -10.68 17.82 -14.11
N GLU A 94 -9.74 18.62 -14.62
CA GLU A 94 -8.78 18.20 -15.63
C GLU A 94 -7.48 17.71 -14.99
N VAL A 95 -6.96 16.57 -15.43
CA VAL A 95 -5.71 16.00 -14.90
C VAL A 95 -4.52 16.82 -15.40
N VAL A 96 -3.75 17.38 -14.48
CA VAL A 96 -2.56 18.21 -14.75
C VAL A 96 -1.25 17.54 -14.32
N GLY A 97 -1.34 16.43 -13.60
CA GLY A 97 -0.18 15.66 -13.16
C GLY A 97 -0.55 14.46 -12.29
N SER A 98 0.45 13.91 -11.62
CA SER A 98 0.28 12.73 -10.76
C SER A 98 1.18 12.78 -9.54
N ILE A 99 0.72 12.16 -8.45
CA ILE A 99 1.48 11.95 -7.22
C ILE A 99 1.67 10.45 -7.04
N GLY A 100 2.94 10.04 -6.95
CA GLY A 100 3.31 8.66 -6.69
C GLY A 100 3.17 8.26 -5.21
N THR A 101 3.39 6.98 -4.93
CA THR A 101 3.28 6.38 -3.59
C THR A 101 4.18 7.02 -2.53
N GLU A 102 5.28 7.63 -2.94
CA GLU A 102 6.23 8.33 -2.07
C GLU A 102 5.91 9.83 -1.91
N GLY A 103 4.80 10.31 -2.50
CA GLY A 103 4.41 11.72 -2.48
C GLY A 103 5.03 12.56 -3.59
N HIS A 104 5.83 11.97 -4.50
CA HIS A 104 6.46 12.70 -5.60
C HIS A 104 5.45 13.18 -6.64
N TYR A 105 5.40 14.50 -6.83
CA TYR A 105 4.53 15.16 -7.80
C TYR A 105 5.23 15.33 -9.15
N HIS A 106 4.60 14.81 -10.20
CA HIS A 106 5.06 14.89 -11.59
C HIS A 106 4.02 15.57 -12.49
N ASP A 107 4.47 16.28 -13.52
CA ASP A 107 3.60 16.76 -14.59
C ASP A 107 3.16 15.63 -15.54
N LEU A 108 2.33 15.97 -16.53
CA LEU A 108 1.85 15.03 -17.56
C LEU A 108 2.97 14.46 -18.43
N GLN A 109 4.13 15.12 -18.49
CA GLN A 109 5.30 14.65 -19.24
C GLN A 109 6.24 13.79 -18.37
N GLY A 110 5.90 13.56 -17.10
CA GLY A 110 6.67 12.77 -16.17
C GLY A 110 7.86 13.52 -15.55
N LYS A 111 7.93 14.85 -15.68
CA LYS A 111 8.96 15.64 -15.02
C LYS A 111 8.59 15.80 -13.54
N LEU A 112 9.55 15.54 -12.65
CA LEU A 112 9.41 15.77 -11.22
C LEU A 112 9.28 17.27 -10.94
N LEU A 113 8.13 17.70 -10.41
CA LEU A 113 7.83 19.08 -10.07
C LEU A 113 7.94 19.36 -8.58
N GLY A 114 7.75 18.35 -7.73
CA GLY A 114 7.73 18.55 -6.29
C GLY A 114 7.49 17.28 -5.52
N ASN A 115 7.13 17.42 -4.25
CA ASN A 115 6.61 16.33 -3.46
C ASN A 115 5.71 16.83 -2.33
N ILE A 116 4.78 15.98 -1.91
CA ILE A 116 4.08 16.10 -0.64
C ILE A 116 4.93 15.46 0.46
N ASP A 117 5.22 16.19 1.53
CA ASP A 117 5.89 15.67 2.72
C ASP A 117 5.41 16.37 4.02
N GLY A 118 5.90 15.90 5.16
CA GLY A 118 5.65 16.53 6.46
C GLY A 118 4.44 16.00 7.25
N ARG A 119 4.29 16.53 8.47
CA ARG A 119 3.13 16.34 9.35
C ARG A 119 2.84 17.69 10.05
N PRO A 120 1.85 18.48 9.62
CA PRO A 120 0.86 18.20 8.57
C PRO A 120 1.47 18.09 7.15
N PRO A 121 0.82 17.36 6.23
CA PRO A 121 1.30 17.18 4.87
C PRO A 121 1.19 18.48 4.06
N LYS A 122 2.24 18.82 3.32
CA LYS A 122 2.32 20.02 2.47
C LYS A 122 2.98 19.72 1.14
N LEU A 123 2.55 20.41 0.08
CA LEU A 123 3.19 20.37 -1.22
C LEU A 123 4.36 21.36 -1.26
N SER A 124 5.53 20.87 -1.63
CA SER A 124 6.69 21.70 -1.98
C SER A 124 7.08 21.48 -3.45
N LEU A 125 7.31 22.55 -4.18
CA LEU A 125 7.74 22.53 -5.59
C LEU A 125 9.23 22.80 -5.70
N TRP A 126 9.88 22.16 -6.67
CA TRP A 126 11.30 22.34 -6.97
C TRP A 126 11.50 23.59 -7.83
N MET A 127 12.22 24.57 -7.29
CA MET A 127 12.67 25.75 -8.05
C MET A 127 14.02 25.49 -8.71
N SER A 128 14.86 24.68 -8.06
CA SER A 128 16.11 24.16 -8.59
C SER A 128 16.42 22.80 -7.96
N ARG A 129 17.58 22.20 -8.28
CA ARG A 129 18.00 20.91 -7.68
C ARG A 129 18.12 20.97 -6.15
N PHE A 130 18.38 22.15 -5.58
CA PHE A 130 18.66 22.32 -4.15
C PHE A 130 17.68 23.24 -3.44
N ASP A 131 16.71 23.79 -4.18
CA ASP A 131 15.79 24.79 -3.65
C ASP A 131 14.35 24.37 -3.87
N ARG A 132 13.54 24.56 -2.83
CA ARG A 132 12.13 24.18 -2.78
C ARG A 132 11.31 25.31 -2.22
N GLU A 133 10.17 25.54 -2.84
CA GLU A 133 9.19 26.52 -2.40
C GLU A 133 7.92 25.82 -1.90
N HIS A 134 7.34 26.34 -0.83
CA HIS A 134 6.05 25.88 -0.34
C HIS A 134 4.96 26.32 -1.30
N ALA A 135 4.17 25.36 -1.80
CA ALA A 135 3.10 25.64 -2.76
C ALA A 135 1.70 25.54 -2.18
N GLY A 136 1.52 24.81 -1.08
CA GLY A 136 0.23 24.71 -0.40
C GLY A 136 0.20 23.62 0.66
N GLU A 137 -0.81 23.69 1.52
CA GLU A 137 -1.10 22.71 2.56
C GLU A 137 -2.08 21.66 2.04
N VAL A 138 -1.86 20.39 2.39
CA VAL A 138 -2.76 19.31 2.00
C VAL A 138 -3.87 19.17 3.05
N GLN A 139 -5.11 19.36 2.63
CA GLN A 139 -6.31 19.26 3.46
C GLN A 139 -7.26 18.25 2.84
N GLY A 140 -7.42 17.10 3.47
CA GLY A 140 -8.18 16.00 2.87
C GLY A 140 -7.55 15.57 1.53
N LEU A 141 -8.34 15.63 0.46
CA LEU A 141 -7.93 15.39 -0.92
C LEU A 141 -7.69 16.68 -1.71
N GLN A 142 -7.49 17.81 -1.04
CA GLN A 142 -7.24 19.10 -1.68
C GLN A 142 -5.88 19.65 -1.28
N ILE A 143 -5.26 20.43 -2.15
CA ILE A 143 -4.08 21.24 -1.85
C ILE A 143 -4.53 22.69 -1.87
N ILE A 144 -4.39 23.37 -0.73
CA ILE A 144 -4.90 24.72 -0.49
C ILE A 144 -3.73 25.68 -0.36
N CYS A 145 -3.81 26.82 -1.06
CA CYS A 145 -2.88 27.94 -0.94
C CYS A 145 -3.68 29.21 -0.66
N ASP A 146 -3.34 29.94 0.40
CA ASP A 146 -4.01 31.19 0.80
C ASP A 146 -5.56 31.08 0.90
N GLY A 147 -6.06 29.92 1.32
CA GLY A 147 -7.48 29.65 1.47
C GLY A 147 -8.22 29.34 0.16
N GLN A 148 -7.51 29.23 -0.95
CA GLN A 148 -8.06 28.82 -2.25
C GLN A 148 -7.55 27.42 -2.63
N GLU A 149 -8.44 26.62 -3.22
CA GLU A 149 -8.04 25.32 -3.78
C GLU A 149 -7.11 25.54 -4.97
N LEU A 150 -5.90 25.01 -4.86
CA LEU A 150 -4.91 24.99 -5.93
C LEU A 150 -5.04 23.71 -6.76
N PHE A 151 -5.19 22.57 -6.08
CA PHE A 151 -5.33 21.27 -6.71
C PHE A 151 -6.33 20.37 -5.98
N GLU A 152 -7.02 19.52 -6.73
CA GLU A 152 -7.74 18.35 -6.23
C GLU A 152 -6.89 17.09 -6.44
N LEU A 153 -6.97 16.13 -5.51
CA LEU A 153 -6.31 14.84 -5.57
C LEU A 153 -7.35 13.74 -5.74
N ARG A 154 -7.25 13.00 -6.83
CA ARG A 154 -8.12 11.83 -7.08
C ARG A 154 -7.30 10.56 -7.07
N GLU A 155 -7.61 9.64 -6.17
CA GLU A 155 -6.90 8.36 -6.11
C GLU A 155 -7.01 7.60 -7.45
N VAL A 156 -5.90 6.97 -7.82
CA VAL A 156 -5.79 6.07 -8.97
C VAL A 156 -5.47 4.69 -8.47
N ILE A 157 -6.27 3.71 -8.89
CA ILE A 157 -5.99 2.29 -8.69
C ILE A 157 -5.18 1.82 -9.92
N PRO A 158 -3.90 1.44 -9.76
CA PRO A 158 -3.10 0.97 -10.90
C PRO A 158 -3.75 -0.24 -11.57
N ALA A 159 -3.63 -0.32 -12.90
CA ALA A 159 -4.03 -1.53 -13.62
C ALA A 159 -3.19 -2.72 -13.11
N GLY A 160 -3.84 -3.82 -12.77
CA GLY A 160 -3.15 -4.98 -12.18
C GLY A 160 -2.91 -4.88 -10.66
N ALA A 161 -3.38 -3.82 -10.01
CA ALA A 161 -3.21 -3.69 -8.57
C ALA A 161 -3.99 -4.79 -7.82
N GLY A 162 -3.25 -5.65 -7.12
CA GLY A 162 -3.82 -6.83 -6.47
C GLY A 162 -4.10 -8.01 -7.40
N ASP A 163 -3.67 -7.98 -8.67
CA ASP A 163 -3.86 -9.07 -9.64
C ASP A 163 -2.85 -10.23 -9.47
N LYS A 164 -1.84 -10.09 -8.61
CA LYS A 164 -0.98 -11.21 -8.23
C LYS A 164 -1.83 -12.24 -7.51
N ARG A 165 -2.42 -13.15 -8.27
CA ARG A 165 -3.18 -14.27 -7.74
C ARG A 165 -2.22 -15.18 -6.98
N TRP A 166 -2.48 -15.31 -5.70
CA TRP A 166 -2.00 -16.40 -4.89
C TRP A 166 -2.40 -17.71 -5.58
N PRO A 167 -1.49 -18.68 -5.73
CA PRO A 167 -1.87 -19.99 -6.22
C PRO A 167 -2.83 -20.59 -5.18
N TYR A 168 -4.13 -20.55 -5.46
CA TYR A 168 -5.12 -21.29 -4.68
C TYR A 168 -4.79 -22.78 -4.79
N SER A 169 -4.21 -23.37 -3.74
CA SER A 169 -4.28 -24.81 -3.48
C SER A 169 -5.63 -25.08 -2.83
N GLY A 170 -6.68 -25.30 -3.64
CA GLY A 170 -8.02 -25.53 -3.10
C GLY A 170 -9.08 -25.77 -4.18
N GLY A 171 -8.96 -26.89 -4.87
CA GLY A 171 -10.04 -27.58 -5.56
C GLY A 171 -10.13 -29.00 -5.03
#